data_AF-A0A6V7HXX4-F1
#
_entry.id   AF-A0A6V7HXX4-F1
#
_cell.length_a   1.000
_cell.length_b   1.000
_cell.length_c   1.000
_cell.angle_alpha   90.00
_cell.angle_beta   90.00
_cell.angle_gamma   90.00
#
_symmetry.space_group_name_H-M   'P 1'
#
loop_
_entity.id
_entity.type
_entity.pdbx_description
1 polymer ?
#
loop_
_entity_poly.entity_id
_entity_poly.type
_entity_poly.pdbx_seq_one_letter_code
_entity_poly.pdbx_strand_id
1 'polypeptide(L)' 'LADRTFHDLTQYPVMPWIVQDYTSSSLDLNDPKIYRDLKKPIGALEPNRLERLK' A
#
# COMPACT_ATOMS: atom_id res chain seq x y z
N LEU A 1 -18.48 -0.86 -12.92
CA LEU A 1 -17.24 -0.08 -12.70
C LEU A 1 -17.33 0.50 -11.30
N ALA A 2 -16.24 0.70 -10.56
CA ALA A 2 -16.31 1.48 -9.33
C ALA A 2 -16.45 2.95 -9.74
N ASP A 3 -17.55 3.62 -9.38
CA ASP A 3 -17.95 4.98 -9.82
C ASP A 3 -17.03 6.09 -9.29
N ARG A 4 -15.72 5.92 -9.44
CA ARG A 4 -14.68 6.84 -9.01
C ARG A 4 -14.43 7.87 -10.10
N THR A 5 -14.20 9.11 -9.70
CA THR A 5 -13.96 10.21 -10.63
C THR A 5 -12.93 11.18 -10.04
N PHE A 6 -12.19 11.85 -10.92
CA PHE A 6 -11.28 12.93 -10.52
C PHE A 6 -12.01 14.21 -10.11
N HIS A 7 -13.32 14.30 -10.37
CA HIS A 7 -14.13 15.50 -10.13
C HIS A 7 -14.79 15.56 -8.74
N ASP A 8 -14.76 14.46 -7.98
CA ASP A 8 -15.29 14.39 -6.61
C ASP A 8 -14.20 13.85 -5.67
N LEU A 9 -13.75 14.69 -4.74
CA LEU A 9 -12.72 14.36 -3.77
C LEU A 9 -13.11 13.19 -2.85
N THR A 10 -14.40 13.02 -2.57
CA THR A 10 -14.88 11.91 -1.72
C THR A 10 -14.85 10.57 -2.44
N GLN A 11 -14.79 10.60 -3.77
CA GLN A 11 -14.81 9.43 -4.66
C GLN A 11 -13.57 9.35 -5.56
N TYR A 12 -12.46 9.93 -5.11
CA TYR A 12 -11.22 9.91 -5.88
C TYR A 12 -10.71 8.47 -6.08
N PRO A 13 -10.12 8.13 -7.24
CA PRO A 13 -9.55 6.82 -7.48
C PRO A 13 -8.53 6.42 -6.42
N VAL A 14 -8.68 5.21 -5.87
CA VAL A 14 -7.79 4.66 -4.85
C VAL A 14 -6.70 3.85 -5.53
N MET A 15 -5.44 4.19 -5.26
CA MET A 15 -4.27 3.45 -5.76
C MET A 15 -3.54 2.78 -4.59
N PRO A 16 -3.09 1.52 -4.74
CA PRO A 16 -2.37 0.84 -3.68
C PRO A 16 -0.94 1.38 -3.55
N TRP A 17 -0.42 1.35 -2.33
CA TRP A 17 1.01 1.54 -2.07
C TRP A 17 1.77 0.30 -2.52
N ILE A 18 2.77 0.50 -3.38
CA ILE A 18 3.52 -0.59 -4.03
C ILE A 18 4.89 -0.78 -3.40
N VAL A 19 5.68 0.29 -3.29
CA VAL A 19 7.03 0.24 -2.72
C VAL A 19 6.96 0.41 -1.21
N GLN A 20 7.80 -0.31 -0.47
CA GLN A 20 7.93 -0.15 0.98
C GLN A 20 9.27 0.46 1.42
N ASP A 21 10.30 0.41 0.59
CA ASP A 21 11.61 1.02 0.89
C ASP A 21 11.70 2.44 0.32
N TYR A 22 11.76 3.41 1.23
CA TYR A 22 11.93 4.84 0.92
C TYR A 22 13.21 5.43 1.55
N THR A 23 14.10 4.57 2.05
CA THR A 23 15.31 4.98 2.80
C THR A 23 16.59 4.68 2.05
N SER A 24 16.59 3.66 1.20
CA SER A 24 17.75 3.31 0.37
C SER A 24 18.02 4.37 -0.71
N SER A 25 19.29 4.58 -1.04
CA SER A 25 19.71 5.50 -2.10
C SER A 25 19.42 4.98 -3.51
N SER A 26 19.32 3.66 -3.66
CA SER A 26 18.96 2.98 -4.90
C SER A 26 17.95 1.86 -4.63
N LEU A 27 17.13 1.56 -5.64
CA LEU A 27 16.04 0.60 -5.55
C LEU A 27 16.26 -0.54 -6.56
N ASP A 28 16.46 -1.77 -6.08
CA ASP A 28 16.56 -2.95 -6.95
C ASP A 28 15.18 -3.59 -7.18
N LEU A 29 14.59 -3.32 -8.35
CA LEU A 29 13.27 -3.84 -8.72
C LEU A 29 13.21 -5.38 -8.87
N ASN A 30 14.34 -6.08 -8.83
CA ASN A 30 14.35 -7.54 -8.80
C ASN A 30 14.22 -8.11 -7.39
N ASP A 31 14.43 -7.31 -6.34
CA ASP A 31 14.26 -7.76 -4.96
C ASP A 31 12.77 -7.73 -4.56
N PRO A 32 12.13 -8.90 -4.31
CA PRO A 32 10.74 -8.95 -3.88
C PRO A 32 10.49 -8.23 -2.55
N LYS A 33 11.52 -7.99 -1.73
CA LYS A 33 11.40 -7.29 -0.44
C LYS A 33 11.16 -5.80 -0.59
N ILE A 34 11.35 -5.22 -1.77
CA ILE A 34 11.06 -3.80 -2.01
C ILE A 34 9.56 -3.55 -2.15
N TYR A 35 8.79 -4.60 -2.45
CA TYR A 35 7.36 -4.52 -2.67
C TYR A 35 6.58 -4.80 -1.39
N ARG A 36 5.51 -4.02 -1.22
CA ARG A 36 4.52 -4.22 -0.16
C ARG A 36 3.69 -5.48 -0.45
N ASP A 37 3.40 -6.25 0.60
CA ASP A 37 2.44 -7.35 0.49
C ASP A 37 1.02 -6.83 0.21
N LEU A 38 0.56 -6.98 -1.03
CA LEU A 38 -0.74 -6.54 -1.48
C LEU A 38 -1.91 -7.37 -0.92
N LYS A 39 -1.63 -8.55 -0.35
CA LYS A 39 -2.67 -9.38 0.30
C LYS A 39 -3.15 -8.79 1.63
N LYS A 40 -2.35 -7.92 2.25
CA LYS A 40 -2.66 -7.30 3.53
C LYS A 40 -3.16 -5.86 3.34
N PRO A 41 -4.19 -5.42 4.08
CA PRO A 41 -4.54 -4.01 4.12
C PRO A 41 -3.42 -3.21 4.81
N ILE A 42 -3.36 -1.90 4.55
CA ILE A 42 -2.33 -1.00 5.10
C ILE A 42 -2.28 -1.07 6.64
N GLY A 43 -3.44 -1.21 7.28
CA GLY A 43 -3.53 -1.31 8.74
C GLY A 43 -2.97 -2.59 9.35
N ALA A 44 -2.72 -3.62 8.54
CA ALA A 44 -2.27 -4.95 8.96
C ALA A 44 -0.81 -5.24 8.56
N LEU A 45 -0.08 -4.22 8.11
CA LEU A 45 1.33 -4.35 7.73
C LEU A 45 2.22 -4.62 8.95
N GLU A 46 1.98 -3.89 10.04
CA GLU A 46 2.72 -4.05 11.28
C GLU A 46 2.12 -5.16 12.15
N PRO A 47 2.93 -6.09 12.71
CA PRO A 47 2.42 -7.18 13.54
C PRO A 47 1.66 -6.67 14.76
N ASN A 48 2.16 -5.62 15.43
CA ASN A 48 1.47 -4.97 16.55
C ASN A 48 0.11 -4.38 16.15
N ARG A 49 -0.05 -3.93 14.90
CA ARG A 49 -1.35 -3.42 14.41
C ARG A 49 -2.26 -4.54 13.95
N LEU A 50 -1.71 -5.63 13.43
CA LEU A 50 -2.45 -6.83 13.09
C LEU A 50 -3.10 -7.46 14.33
N GLU A 51 -2.41 -7.48 15.47
CA GLU A 51 -2.97 -7.97 16.73
C GLU A 51 -4.16 -7.15 17.22
N ARG A 52 -4.14 -5.83 17.00
CA ARG A 52 -5.26 -4.93 17.34
C ARG A 52 -6.48 -5.07 16.44
N LEU A 53 -6.34 -5.73 15.29
CA LEU A 53 -7.43 -5.98 14.33
C LEU A 53 -8.06 -7.37 14.51
N LYS A 54 -7.46 -8.23 15.35
CA LYS A 54 -8.07 -9.48 15.81
C LYS A 54 -9.01 -9.21 16.99
#